data_AF-A0A3N6B8U4-F1
#
_entry.id   AF-A0A3N6B8U4-F1
#
_cell.length_a   1.000
_cell.length_b   1.000
_cell.length_c   1.000
_cell.angle_alpha   90.00
_cell.angle_beta   90.00
_cell.angle_gamma   90.00
#
_symmetry.space_group_name_H-M   'P 1'
#
loop_
_entity.id
_entity.type
_entity.pdbx_description
1 polymer ?
#
loop_
_entity_poly.entity_id
_entity_poly.type
_entity_poly.pdbx_seq_one_letter_code
_entity_poly.pdbx_strand_id
1 'polypeptide(L)'
;MRKANLFFDLPLTMISRLLIIAAVLILIVTYVAPLWNMAFYSNQYTDGLVLNIYTYKLEGGVSPNRNDLQEINSLNHYIGMRPLLESDFSEFTWLP
;
A
#
# COMPACT_ATOMS: atom_id res chain seq x y z
N MET A 1 -10.96 -41.02 -16.71
CA MET A 1 -9.90 -40.67 -15.72
C MET A 1 -8.56 -40.31 -16.36
N ARG A 2 -8.06 -41.01 -17.39
CA ARG A 2 -6.73 -40.73 -18.03
C ARG A 2 -6.58 -39.38 -18.76
N LYS A 3 -7.65 -38.80 -19.32
CA LYS A 3 -7.59 -37.50 -20.02
C LYS A 3 -7.43 -36.28 -19.09
N ALA A 4 -7.89 -36.38 -17.83
CA ALA A 4 -7.79 -35.28 -16.87
C ALA A 4 -6.35 -35.08 -16.39
N ASN A 5 -5.62 -36.18 -16.15
CA ASN A 5 -4.21 -36.12 -15.74
C ASN A 5 -3.31 -35.57 -16.85
N LEU A 6 -3.67 -35.84 -18.12
CA LEU A 6 -2.91 -35.41 -19.30
C LEU A 6 -2.82 -33.88 -19.44
N PHE A 7 -3.77 -33.14 -18.87
CA PHE A 7 -3.73 -31.67 -18.85
C PHE A 7 -2.66 -31.14 -17.87
N PHE A 8 -2.48 -31.81 -16.73
CA PHE A 8 -1.49 -31.43 -15.72
C PHE A 8 -0.05 -31.83 -16.10
N ASP A 9 0.10 -32.77 -17.03
CA ASP A 9 1.40 -33.23 -17.55
C ASP A 9 1.95 -32.35 -18.69
N LEU A 10 1.17 -31.38 -19.19
CA LEU A 10 1.60 -30.49 -20.27
C LEU A 10 2.51 -29.37 -19.75
N PRO A 11 3.65 -29.10 -20.40
CA PRO A 11 4.53 -28.02 -19.99
C PRO A 11 3.83 -26.66 -20.17
N LEU A 12 4.05 -25.74 -19.23
CA LEU A 12 3.56 -24.37 -19.31
C LEU A 12 4.01 -23.71 -20.63
N THR A 13 3.04 -23.14 -21.36
CA THR A 13 3.33 -22.37 -22.58
C THR A 13 4.22 -21.17 -22.27
N MET A 14 4.99 -20.71 -23.26
CA MET A 14 5.88 -19.55 -23.09
C MET A 14 5.14 -18.28 -22.66
N ILE A 15 3.91 -18.08 -23.15
CA ILE A 15 3.06 -16.96 -22.75
C ILE A 15 2.70 -17.06 -21.27
N SER A 16 2.25 -18.24 -20.81
CA SER A 16 1.93 -18.47 -19.40
C SER A 16 3.14 -18.19 -18.49
N ARG A 17 4.35 -18.61 -18.90
CA ARG A 17 5.59 -18.36 -18.15
C ARG A 17 5.88 -16.86 -18.04
N LEU A 18 5.77 -16.12 -19.14
CA LEU A 18 5.98 -14.67 -19.14
C LEU A 18 4.94 -13.94 -18.28
N LEU A 19 3.66 -14.35 -18.34
CA LEU A 19 2.61 -13.76 -17.50
C LEU A 19 2.85 -14.01 -16.02
N ILE A 20 3.32 -15.20 -15.63
CA ILE A 20 3.68 -15.50 -14.23
C ILE A 20 4.83 -14.60 -13.78
N ILE A 21 5.88 -14.46 -14.60
CA ILE A 21 7.01 -13.57 -14.28
C ILE A 21 6.54 -12.13 -14.13
N ALA A 22 5.71 -11.65 -15.05
CA ALA A 22 5.14 -10.30 -14.98
C ALA A 22 4.29 -10.10 -13.72
N ALA A 23 3.45 -11.07 -13.35
CA ALA A 23 2.64 -11.03 -12.14
C ALA A 23 3.52 -10.93 -10.87
N VAL A 24 4.59 -11.72 -10.80
CA VAL A 24 5.55 -11.66 -9.69
C VAL A 24 6.23 -10.29 -9.61
N LEU A 25 6.66 -9.74 -10.75
CA LEU A 25 7.27 -8.40 -10.78
C LEU A 25 6.31 -7.31 -10.33
N ILE A 26 5.04 -7.38 -10.74
CA ILE A 26 4.01 -6.43 -10.31
C ILE A 26 3.81 -6.52 -8.80
N LEU A 27 3.74 -7.74 -8.23
CA LEU A 27 3.62 -7.92 -6.77
C LEU A 27 4.80 -7.31 -6.01
N ILE A 28 6.03 -7.46 -6.53
CA ILE A 28 7.22 -6.83 -5.93
C ILE A 28 7.07 -5.30 -5.93
N VAL A 29 6.61 -4.71 -7.04
CA VAL A 29 6.40 -3.25 -7.14
C VAL A 29 5.33 -2.79 -6.14
N THR A 30 4.20 -3.50 -6.07
CA THR A 30 3.11 -3.17 -5.13
C THR A 30 3.54 -3.24 -3.67
N TYR A 31 4.49 -4.11 -3.34
CA TYR A 31 5.03 -4.23 -1.99
C TYR A 31 5.95 -3.05 -1.63
N VAL A 32 6.82 -2.60 -2.55
CA VAL A 32 7.81 -1.55 -2.24
C VAL A 32 7.30 -0.12 -2.43
N ALA A 33 6.29 0.06 -3.28
CA ALA A 33 5.70 1.36 -3.56
C ALA A 33 4.47 1.62 -2.67
N PRO A 34 4.16 2.88 -2.34
CA PRO A 34 2.91 3.19 -1.65
C PRO A 34 1.73 2.84 -2.57
N LEU A 35 0.74 2.14 -2.02
CA LEU A 35 -0.49 1.82 -2.72
C LEU A 35 -1.35 3.07 -2.93
N TRP A 36 -1.34 3.95 -1.93
CA TRP A 36 -2.00 5.25 -1.98
C TRP A 36 -1.07 6.34 -1.50
N ASN A 37 -1.02 7.44 -2.25
CA ASN A 37 -0.36 8.67 -1.87
C ASN A 37 -1.39 9.80 -1.87
N MET A 38 -1.44 10.56 -0.78
CA MET A 38 -2.35 11.69 -0.60
C MET A 38 -1.57 12.89 -0.09
N ALA A 39 -1.96 14.08 -0.53
CA ALA A 39 -1.41 15.34 -0.04
C ALA A 39 -2.56 16.31 0.28
N PHE A 40 -2.55 16.86 1.49
CA PHE A 40 -3.55 17.81 1.97
C PHE A 40 -2.95 19.22 2.02
N TYR A 41 -3.57 20.17 1.33
CA TYR A 41 -3.09 21.54 1.28
C TYR A 41 -4.08 22.47 1.97
N SER A 42 -3.56 23.47 2.67
CA SER A 42 -4.34 24.55 3.26
C SER A 42 -3.53 25.83 3.34
N ASN A 43 -4.14 26.93 3.76
CA ASN A 43 -3.42 28.19 4.00
C ASN A 43 -2.32 28.04 5.06
N GLN A 44 -2.42 27.06 5.96
CA GLN A 44 -1.43 26.78 7.01
C GLN A 44 -0.36 25.78 6.55
N TYR A 45 -0.71 24.84 5.68
CA TYR A 45 0.19 23.81 5.13
C TYR A 45 0.34 24.02 3.62
N THR A 46 1.10 25.05 3.24
CA THR A 46 1.33 25.41 1.83
C THR A 46 2.28 24.45 1.11
N ASP A 47 3.15 23.79 1.86
CA ASP A 47 3.99 22.68 1.42
C ASP A 47 3.26 21.32 1.40
N GLY A 48 2.04 21.29 1.97
CA GLY A 48 1.18 20.11 2.02
C GLY A 48 1.52 19.14 3.14
N LEU A 49 0.50 18.44 3.65
CA LEU A 49 0.67 17.28 4.53
C LEU A 49 0.58 16.01 3.70
N VAL A 50 1.63 15.20 3.69
CA VAL A 50 1.70 13.98 2.88
C VAL A 50 1.35 12.77 3.73
N LEU A 51 0.55 11.86 3.15
CA LEU A 51 0.24 10.55 3.72
C LEU A 51 0.44 9.47 2.65
N ASN A 52 1.25 8.48 2.97
CA ASN A 52 1.50 7.29 2.17
C ASN A 52 0.94 6.06 2.88
N ILE A 53 0.13 5.29 2.17
CA ILE A 53 -0.42 4.03 2.65
C ILE A 53 0.24 2.91 1.85
N TYR A 54 1.03 2.09 2.53
CA TYR A 54 1.61 0.87 1.98
C TYR A 54 0.70 -0.31 2.29
N THR A 55 0.96 -1.47 1.70
CA THR A 55 0.20 -2.70 2.00
C THR A 55 0.38 -3.16 3.45
N TYR A 56 1.45 -2.72 4.12
CA TYR A 56 1.85 -3.18 5.46
C TYR A 56 2.09 -2.05 6.48
N LYS A 57 2.00 -0.78 6.07
CA LYS A 57 2.29 0.36 6.97
C LYS A 57 1.62 1.66 6.54
N LEU A 58 1.54 2.60 7.48
CA LEU A 58 1.03 3.95 7.25
C LEU A 58 2.13 4.97 7.57
N GLU A 59 2.49 5.81 6.60
CA GLU A 59 3.62 6.73 6.74
C GLU A 59 3.22 8.16 6.38
N GLY A 60 3.41 9.09 7.31
CA GLY A 60 3.32 10.52 7.03
C GLY A 60 4.62 11.05 6.40
N GLY A 61 4.52 12.15 5.66
CA GLY A 61 5.70 12.94 5.27
C GLY A 61 6.53 13.36 6.49
N VAL A 62 7.85 13.30 6.37
CA VAL A 62 8.80 13.69 7.43
C VAL A 62 9.66 14.84 6.94
N SER A 63 9.56 15.96 7.63
CA SER A 63 10.41 17.14 7.47
C SER A 63 11.21 17.37 8.76
N PRO A 64 12.32 18.14 8.75
CA PRO A 64 13.17 18.34 9.93
C PRO A 64 12.41 18.79 11.20
N ASN A 65 11.27 19.46 11.03
CA ASN A 65 10.47 20.01 12.12
C ASN A 65 9.02 19.48 12.16
N ARG A 66 8.66 18.49 11.33
CA ARG A 66 7.25 18.06 11.19
C ARG A 66 7.11 16.59 10.82
N ASN A 67 6.14 15.93 11.47
CA ASN A 67 5.64 14.62 11.07
C ASN A 67 4.18 14.78 10.63
N ASP A 68 3.93 14.62 9.33
CA ASP A 68 2.63 14.93 8.74
C ASP A 68 1.52 14.00 9.25
N LEU A 69 1.83 12.75 9.62
CA LEU A 69 0.83 11.84 10.20
C LEU A 69 0.36 12.31 11.57
N GLN A 70 1.26 12.87 12.38
CA GLN A 70 0.90 13.44 13.69
C GLN A 70 0.05 14.71 13.53
N GLU A 71 0.38 15.56 12.57
CA GLU A 71 -0.41 16.74 12.23
C GLU A 71 -1.81 16.35 11.73
N ILE A 72 -1.90 15.39 10.81
CA ILE A 72 -3.17 14.86 10.30
C ILE A 72 -4.02 14.32 11.46
N ASN A 73 -3.44 13.56 12.39
CA ASN A 73 -4.17 13.05 13.56
C ASN A 73 -4.62 14.15 14.52
N SER A 74 -3.81 15.19 14.69
CA SER A 74 -4.18 16.37 15.48
C SER A 74 -5.35 17.12 14.84
N LEU A 75 -5.31 17.32 13.53
CA LEU A 75 -6.40 17.92 12.77
C LEU A 75 -7.68 17.08 12.84
N ASN A 76 -7.56 15.76 12.66
CA ASN A 76 -8.68 14.83 12.81
C ASN A 76 -9.34 14.99 14.17
N HIS A 77 -8.56 15.06 15.25
CA HIS A 77 -9.09 15.30 16.58
C HIS A 77 -9.91 16.61 16.66
N TYR A 78 -9.42 17.70 16.07
CA TYR A 78 -10.12 18.98 16.08
C TYR A 78 -11.43 18.99 15.26
N ILE A 79 -11.52 18.21 14.18
CA ILE A 79 -12.74 18.07 13.38
C ILE A 79 -13.64 16.91 13.83
N GLY A 80 -13.31 16.24 14.94
CA GLY A 80 -14.08 15.12 15.49
C GLY A 80 -13.91 13.79 14.74
N MET A 81 -12.88 13.65 13.90
CA MET A 81 -12.51 12.40 13.24
C MET A 81 -11.61 11.53 14.13
N ARG A 82 -11.65 10.22 13.91
CA ARG A 82 -10.76 9.26 14.60
C ARG A 82 -9.30 9.45 14.16
N PRO A 83 -8.32 9.22 15.05
CA PRO A 83 -6.93 9.18 14.65
C PRO A 83 -6.69 7.98 13.73
N LEU A 84 -5.74 8.13 12.82
CA LEU A 84 -5.20 7.06 12.01
C LEU A 84 -4.12 6.35 12.82
N LEU A 85 -4.41 5.12 13.24
CA LEU A 85 -3.48 4.25 13.93
C LEU A 85 -3.22 3.02 13.07
N GLU A 86 -1.97 2.55 13.02
CA GLU A 86 -1.65 1.31 12.28
C GLU A 86 -2.42 0.10 12.82
N SER A 87 -2.75 0.09 14.12
CA SER A 87 -3.56 -0.95 14.75
C SER A 87 -4.99 -1.05 14.22
N ASP A 88 -5.49 0.01 13.58
CA ASP A 88 -6.84 0.00 12.98
C ASP A 88 -6.88 -0.72 11.63
N PHE A 89 -5.71 -1.04 11.06
CA PHE A 89 -5.56 -1.75 9.80
C PHE A 89 -5.11 -3.19 10.06
N SER A 90 -6.08 -4.06 10.30
CA SER A 90 -5.82 -5.50 10.52
C SER A 90 -5.02 -6.14 9.38
N GLU A 91 -5.20 -5.64 8.17
CA GLU A 91 -4.56 -6.04 6.93
C GLU A 91 -3.04 -5.92 6.99
N PHE A 92 -2.50 -4.92 7.71
CA PHE A 92 -1.05 -4.76 7.89
C PHE A 92 -0.42 -5.89 8.69
N THR A 93 -1.21 -6.62 9.47
CA THR A 93 -0.73 -7.80 10.20
C THR A 93 -0.73 -9.05 9.33
N TRP A 94 -1.68 -9.16 8.39
CA TRP A 94 -1.85 -10.34 7.54
C TRP A 94 -1.03 -10.29 6.25
N LEU A 95 -0.83 -9.09 5.71
CA LEU A 95 -0.07 -8.84 4.50
C LEU A 95 1.33 -8.34 4.92
N PRO A 96 2.38 -9.16 4.80
CA PRO A 96 3.74 -8.73 5.11
C PRO A 96 4.20 -7.64 4.17
#